data_AF-A0A2V8RJY7-F1
#
_entry.id   AF-A0A2V8RJY7-F1
#
_cell.length_a   1.000
_cell.length_b   1.000
_cell.length_c   1.000
_cell.angle_alpha   90.00
_cell.angle_beta   90.00
_cell.angle_gamma   90.00
#
_symmetry.space_group_name_H-M   'P 1'
#
loop_
_entity.id
_entity.type
_entity.pdbx_description
1 polymer ?
#
loop_
_entity_poly.entity_id
_entity_poly.type
_entity_poly.pdbx_seq_one_letter_code
_entity_poly.pdbx_strand_id
1 'polypeptide(L)'
;MNLFEDLIDELKNENLLEDTVIEVKKPLEYVVQEIVPEGSSQFGDLELNSFAGEGNNASNGDRATPNPKAVPEPIRPSNDREFFRKRAMEEVSSLQMVEHVLAGVEREHLKLPAAAYDDLEVKKALHRFLQVPEDINSDNHAEAEFALMQETQQWHSALSARDRNVSVANIRRFCENSRPVLSSQALMALARFYRNSSFSEEVRGKFDFVMTRLFSRDAGLEKRKLLFPRAEMASHIRTLYANWSSISYHATNDHQTDIDLAVQRFDDLISHFETAATFDDLLNADVFGSIRQYKETCGELFYVPEVATAAIDCNVRLGNKYVDLIFKERSEHGAQALETKYGYVHDLAASNAANKTLLLFELLKERPEEKETPLVERPVFEQESLHRPSSPIVVRDERSKTASRTLGVNRWLVAATILVAFASAGLYFWADKYASSDASVSVANAIDLEATELKTHLSTLRVSHETAYAVTQPSWDALSENDQKEFLKKVFAFVQTKGLKKVNLLNYKGKTVAFASQDRFELFRPN
;
A
#
# COMPACT_ATOMS: atom_id res chain seq x y z
N MET A 1 -15.63 -10.98 -7.53
CA MET A 1 -14.27 -11.50 -7.78
C MET A 1 -13.34 -10.31 -7.65
N ASN A 2 -12.44 -10.33 -6.67
CA ASN A 2 -11.66 -9.16 -6.25
C ASN A 2 -10.47 -8.96 -7.19
N LEU A 3 -10.43 -7.88 -7.97
CA LEU A 3 -9.29 -7.50 -8.81
C LEU A 3 -7.97 -7.33 -8.01
N PHE A 4 -8.08 -7.12 -6.69
CA PHE A 4 -6.98 -7.12 -5.74
C PHE A 4 -6.51 -8.53 -5.37
N GLU A 5 -7.42 -9.51 -5.28
CA GLU A 5 -7.05 -10.92 -5.18
C GLU A 5 -6.46 -11.37 -6.51
N ASP A 6 -6.97 -10.93 -7.66
CA ASP A 6 -6.37 -11.24 -8.96
C ASP A 6 -4.97 -10.62 -9.12
N LEU A 7 -4.72 -9.37 -8.70
CA LEU A 7 -3.39 -8.78 -8.69
C LEU A 7 -2.45 -9.51 -7.71
N ILE A 8 -2.95 -9.86 -6.53
CA ILE A 8 -2.18 -10.63 -5.54
C ILE A 8 -1.91 -12.04 -6.05
N ASP A 9 -2.89 -12.70 -6.65
CA ASP A 9 -2.82 -14.07 -7.14
C ASP A 9 -2.02 -14.11 -8.44
N GLU A 10 -2.00 -13.08 -9.26
CA GLU A 10 -1.08 -12.92 -10.40
C GLU A 10 0.36 -12.70 -9.91
N LEU A 11 0.55 -11.85 -8.88
CA LEU A 11 1.86 -11.71 -8.21
C LEU A 11 2.31 -12.99 -7.48
N LYS A 12 1.38 -13.84 -7.00
CA LYS A 12 1.66 -15.17 -6.42
C LYS A 12 1.96 -16.21 -7.50
N ASN A 13 1.15 -16.28 -8.55
CA ASN A 13 1.23 -17.24 -9.64
C ASN A 13 2.50 -17.03 -10.47
N GLU A 14 3.04 -15.80 -10.51
CA GLU A 14 4.34 -15.48 -11.11
C GLU A 14 5.55 -15.69 -10.17
N ASN A 15 5.37 -16.36 -9.02
CA ASN A 15 6.43 -16.76 -8.09
C ASN A 15 7.20 -15.60 -7.42
N LEU A 16 6.57 -14.41 -7.31
CA LEU A 16 7.12 -13.22 -6.61
C LEU A 16 6.68 -13.14 -5.13
N LEU A 17 6.02 -14.18 -4.63
CA LEU A 17 5.70 -14.40 -3.22
C LEU A 17 6.24 -15.77 -2.81
N GLU A 18 7.40 -15.79 -2.16
CA GLU A 18 7.77 -16.96 -1.36
C GLU A 18 7.05 -16.88 -0.01
N ASP A 19 6.58 -18.03 0.47
CA ASP A 19 5.89 -18.23 1.75
C ASP A 19 6.61 -17.49 2.88
N THR A 20 6.10 -16.33 3.27
CA THR A 20 6.56 -15.62 4.46
C THR A 20 5.59 -15.88 5.60
N VAL A 21 6.18 -16.30 6.72
CA VAL A 21 5.54 -16.66 7.98
C VAL A 21 4.69 -15.50 8.47
N ILE A 22 3.40 -15.49 8.15
CA ILE A 22 2.22 -15.08 8.94
C ILE A 22 1.02 -15.24 7.99
N GLU A 23 0.61 -16.49 7.76
CA GLU A 23 -0.75 -16.75 7.28
C GLU A 23 -1.69 -16.77 8.49
N VAL A 24 -2.62 -15.81 8.51
CA VAL A 24 -3.77 -15.87 9.41
C VAL A 24 -4.64 -17.05 8.93
N LYS A 25 -4.54 -18.18 9.65
CA LYS A 25 -5.40 -19.35 9.45
C LYS A 25 -6.87 -18.90 9.46
N LYS A 26 -7.55 -19.00 8.32
CA LYS A 26 -9.02 -18.99 8.27
C LYS A 26 -9.53 -20.23 9.02
N PRO A 27 -10.58 -20.11 9.87
CA PRO A 27 -11.21 -21.28 10.46
C PRO A 27 -11.92 -22.09 9.36
N LEU A 28 -11.72 -23.41 9.40
CA LEU A 28 -12.34 -24.41 8.51
C LEU A 28 -13.87 -24.29 8.54
N GLU A 29 -14.48 -23.95 7.41
CA GLU A 29 -15.90 -24.20 7.17
C GLU A 29 -16.13 -25.70 6.98
N TYR A 30 -17.01 -26.24 7.83
CA TYR A 30 -17.51 -27.61 7.73
C TYR A 30 -18.43 -27.72 6.49
N VAL A 31 -18.01 -28.52 5.50
CA VAL A 31 -18.89 -28.94 4.40
C VAL A 31 -19.80 -30.06 4.92
N VAL A 32 -21.10 -29.77 5.00
CA VAL A 32 -22.13 -30.81 5.16
C VAL A 32 -22.37 -31.45 3.79
N GLN A 33 -22.00 -32.73 3.66
CA GLN A 33 -22.35 -33.57 2.51
C GLN A 33 -23.86 -33.87 2.53
N GLU A 34 -24.58 -33.43 1.51
CA GLU A 34 -25.91 -33.94 1.20
C GLU A 34 -25.78 -35.05 0.16
N ILE A 35 -26.21 -36.25 0.55
CA ILE A 35 -26.16 -37.50 -0.23
C ILE A 35 -27.45 -37.58 -1.06
N VAL A 36 -27.36 -37.68 -2.39
CA VAL A 36 -28.43 -38.24 -3.23
C VAL A 36 -27.81 -39.14 -4.32
N PRO A 37 -28.34 -40.36 -4.57
CA PRO A 37 -27.58 -41.45 -5.18
C PRO A 37 -27.73 -41.60 -6.70
N GLU A 38 -26.85 -42.46 -7.20
CA GLU A 38 -26.53 -42.92 -8.55
C GLU A 38 -27.68 -43.32 -9.49
N GLY A 39 -27.43 -43.21 -10.80
CA GLY A 39 -28.26 -43.77 -11.86
C GLY A 39 -27.69 -43.64 -13.28
N SER A 40 -26.52 -44.24 -13.53
CA SER A 40 -26.04 -44.88 -14.79
C SER A 40 -26.42 -44.34 -16.19
N SER A 41 -25.36 -43.88 -16.90
CA SER A 41 -24.88 -44.22 -18.26
C SER A 41 -25.78 -44.18 -19.51
N GLN A 42 -25.29 -43.47 -20.55
CA GLN A 42 -24.92 -43.97 -21.90
C GLN A 42 -24.60 -42.77 -22.83
N PHE A 43 -23.36 -42.65 -23.33
CA PHE A 43 -22.89 -43.05 -24.68
C PHE A 43 -23.43 -42.22 -25.85
N GLY A 44 -22.52 -41.74 -26.71
CA GLY A 44 -22.78 -41.55 -28.13
C GLY A 44 -22.23 -40.28 -28.77
N ASP A 45 -21.10 -40.42 -29.45
CA ASP A 45 -20.57 -39.51 -30.48
C ASP A 45 -21.63 -39.12 -31.52
N LEU A 46 -21.49 -37.95 -32.14
CA LEU A 46 -21.49 -37.80 -33.61
C LEU A 46 -21.21 -36.36 -34.04
N GLU A 47 -20.26 -36.26 -34.96
CA GLU A 47 -19.84 -35.07 -35.69
C GLU A 47 -20.88 -34.59 -36.73
N LEU A 48 -20.67 -33.32 -37.11
CA LEU A 48 -20.69 -32.79 -38.49
C LEU A 48 -22.03 -32.38 -39.16
N ASN A 49 -21.93 -31.14 -39.65
CA ASN A 49 -22.43 -30.57 -40.90
C ASN A 49 -23.74 -29.73 -40.92
N SER A 50 -23.47 -28.44 -41.14
CA SER A 50 -24.00 -27.55 -42.20
C SER A 50 -25.51 -27.32 -42.29
N PHE A 51 -25.88 -26.04 -42.24
CA PHE A 51 -26.80 -25.50 -43.25
C PHE A 51 -26.57 -23.99 -43.44
N ALA A 52 -26.30 -23.63 -44.70
CA ALA A 52 -26.23 -22.26 -45.19
C ALA A 52 -27.62 -21.74 -45.54
N GLY A 53 -27.80 -20.41 -45.49
CA GLY A 53 -28.97 -19.71 -46.02
C GLY A 53 -28.69 -18.20 -46.13
N GLU A 54 -28.44 -17.76 -47.36
CA GLU A 54 -28.12 -16.39 -47.79
C GLU A 54 -29.30 -15.40 -47.69
N GLY A 55 -29.01 -14.09 -47.71
CA GLY A 55 -30.02 -13.06 -47.99
C GLY A 55 -29.66 -11.59 -47.71
N ASN A 56 -28.79 -11.02 -48.55
CA ASN A 56 -28.45 -9.61 -48.84
C ASN A 56 -29.28 -8.43 -48.23
N ASN A 57 -28.58 -7.39 -47.75
CA ASN A 57 -28.54 -6.07 -48.41
C ASN A 57 -27.47 -5.14 -47.83
N ALA A 58 -26.73 -4.48 -48.73
CA ALA A 58 -25.65 -3.53 -48.46
C ALA A 58 -26.16 -2.11 -48.21
N SER A 59 -25.49 -1.34 -47.33
CA SER A 59 -25.22 0.10 -47.52
C SER A 59 -24.52 0.74 -46.32
N ASN A 60 -23.45 1.48 -46.64
CA ASN A 60 -22.80 2.59 -45.95
C ASN A 60 -21.92 2.31 -44.73
N GLY A 61 -20.68 2.80 -44.85
CA GLY A 61 -19.67 2.72 -43.83
C GLY A 61 -19.94 3.71 -42.70
N ASP A 62 -19.56 3.27 -41.52
CA ASP A 62 -18.89 4.12 -40.56
C ASP A 62 -17.80 3.29 -39.88
N ARG A 63 -16.62 3.88 -39.84
CA ARG A 63 -15.41 3.27 -39.28
C ARG A 63 -15.57 3.25 -37.76
N ALA A 64 -16.16 2.17 -37.23
CA ALA A 64 -16.25 1.95 -35.79
C ALA A 64 -14.83 1.83 -35.22
N THR A 65 -14.43 2.86 -34.46
CA THR A 65 -13.34 2.81 -33.49
C THR A 65 -13.53 1.59 -32.58
N PRO A 66 -12.48 0.80 -32.30
CA PRO A 66 -12.61 -0.31 -31.35
C PRO A 66 -12.97 0.25 -29.98
N ASN A 67 -14.14 -0.15 -29.49
CA ASN A 67 -14.64 0.16 -28.16
C ASN A 67 -13.63 -0.34 -27.12
N PRO A 68 -12.94 0.53 -26.36
CA PRO A 68 -12.07 0.06 -25.28
C PRO A 68 -12.97 -0.64 -24.25
N LYS A 69 -12.63 -1.89 -23.92
CA LYS A 69 -13.34 -2.68 -22.91
C LYS A 69 -13.65 -1.80 -21.71
N ALA A 70 -14.95 -1.67 -21.42
CA ALA A 70 -15.46 -0.84 -20.34
C ALA A 70 -14.70 -1.17 -19.05
N VAL A 71 -14.13 -0.13 -18.46
CA VAL A 71 -13.47 -0.14 -17.16
C VAL A 71 -14.47 -0.71 -16.14
N PRO A 72 -14.13 -1.78 -15.40
CA PRO A 72 -14.96 -2.18 -14.27
C PRO A 72 -14.97 -1.05 -13.24
N GLU A 73 -16.14 -0.50 -12.94
CA GLU A 73 -16.31 0.46 -11.86
C GLU A 73 -15.78 -0.15 -10.54
N PRO A 74 -15.15 0.65 -9.66
CA PRO A 74 -14.67 0.16 -8.38
C PRO A 74 -15.82 -0.50 -7.62
N ILE A 75 -15.66 -1.79 -7.34
CA ILE A 75 -16.66 -2.62 -6.65
C ILE A 75 -16.90 -1.98 -5.28
N ARG A 76 -18.12 -1.46 -5.07
CA ARG A 76 -18.54 -1.02 -3.74
C ARG A 76 -18.57 -2.26 -2.84
N PRO A 77 -17.96 -2.20 -1.64
CA PRO A 77 -17.92 -3.35 -0.75
C PRO A 77 -19.35 -3.81 -0.42
N SER A 78 -19.56 -5.12 -0.39
CA SER A 78 -20.85 -5.73 -0.06
C SER A 78 -21.31 -5.43 1.39
N ASN A 79 -20.37 -5.00 2.24
CA ASN A 79 -20.57 -4.65 3.64
C ASN A 79 -19.59 -3.54 4.05
N ASP A 80 -20.10 -2.31 4.23
CA ASP A 80 -19.31 -1.13 4.60
C ASP A 80 -18.47 -1.37 5.87
N ARG A 81 -18.99 -2.14 6.83
CA ARG A 81 -18.28 -2.46 8.08
C ARG A 81 -17.00 -3.26 7.86
N GLU A 82 -17.08 -4.33 7.07
CA GLU A 82 -15.92 -5.18 6.78
C GLU A 82 -14.86 -4.40 6.02
N PHE A 83 -15.30 -3.48 5.17
CA PHE A 83 -14.43 -2.57 4.46
C PHE A 83 -13.68 -1.61 5.39
N PHE A 84 -14.36 -0.95 6.34
CA PHE A 84 -13.70 -0.09 7.33
C PHE A 84 -12.77 -0.87 8.26
N ARG A 85 -13.19 -2.06 8.73
CA ARG A 85 -12.35 -2.94 9.55
C ARG A 85 -11.10 -3.40 8.80
N LYS A 86 -11.25 -3.86 7.56
CA LYS A 86 -10.14 -4.28 6.70
C LYS A 86 -9.17 -3.12 6.47
N ARG A 87 -9.69 -1.93 6.14
CA ARG A 87 -8.88 -0.73 5.95
C ARG A 87 -8.08 -0.34 7.20
N ALA A 88 -8.72 -0.37 8.38
CA ALA A 88 -8.07 -0.06 9.65
C ALA A 88 -6.91 -1.03 9.95
N MET A 89 -7.13 -2.33 9.74
CA MET A 89 -6.08 -3.34 9.90
C MET A 89 -4.95 -3.15 8.87
N GLU A 90 -5.29 -2.86 7.62
CA GLU A 90 -4.33 -2.60 6.55
C GLU A 90 -3.48 -1.35 6.80
N GLU A 91 -4.04 -0.27 7.35
CA GLU A 91 -3.29 0.93 7.71
C GLU A 91 -2.24 0.63 8.79
N VAL A 92 -2.64 -0.02 9.88
CA VAL A 92 -1.72 -0.38 10.97
C VAL A 92 -0.63 -1.34 10.48
N SER A 93 -1.01 -2.36 9.70
CA SER A 93 -0.07 -3.29 9.08
C SER A 93 0.91 -2.57 8.14
N SER A 94 0.40 -1.65 7.31
CA SER A 94 1.23 -0.85 6.39
C SER A 94 2.28 -0.03 7.17
N LEU A 95 1.90 0.65 8.24
CA LEU A 95 2.84 1.43 9.06
C LEU A 95 3.90 0.52 9.72
N GLN A 96 3.49 -0.66 10.19
CA GLN A 96 4.42 -1.66 10.72
C GLN A 96 5.42 -2.15 9.66
N MET A 97 4.99 -2.37 8.42
CA MET A 97 5.91 -2.75 7.33
C MET A 97 6.90 -1.62 7.01
N VAL A 98 6.44 -0.36 7.00
CA VAL A 98 7.31 0.80 6.77
C VAL A 98 8.34 0.95 7.88
N GLU A 99 7.91 0.81 9.15
CA GLU A 99 8.79 0.77 10.33
C GLU A 99 9.92 -0.26 10.15
N HIS A 100 9.58 -1.49 9.75
CA HIS A 100 10.56 -2.55 9.53
C HIS A 100 11.55 -2.23 8.40
N VAL A 101 11.09 -1.66 7.29
CA VAL A 101 11.97 -1.24 6.19
C VAL A 101 12.89 -0.11 6.63
N LEU A 102 12.35 0.96 7.22
CA LEU A 102 13.15 2.12 7.64
C LEU A 102 14.20 1.72 8.68
N ALA A 103 13.83 0.90 9.66
CA ALA A 103 14.77 0.34 10.63
C ALA A 103 15.90 -0.47 9.96
N GLY A 104 15.57 -1.25 8.92
CA GLY A 104 16.55 -1.98 8.11
C GLY A 104 17.52 -1.04 7.41
N VAL A 105 17.00 -0.01 6.75
CA VAL A 105 17.80 1.00 6.04
C VAL A 105 18.72 1.76 7.00
N GLU A 106 18.19 2.20 8.15
CA GLU A 106 18.95 2.90 9.20
C GLU A 106 20.11 2.04 9.71
N ARG A 107 19.86 0.77 9.98
CA ARG A 107 20.86 -0.16 10.49
C ARG A 107 21.94 -0.48 9.44
N GLU A 108 21.53 -0.75 8.22
CA GLU A 108 22.43 -1.28 7.18
C GLU A 108 23.22 -0.18 6.48
N HIS A 109 22.58 0.95 6.16
CA HIS A 109 23.16 2.03 5.37
C HIS A 109 23.52 3.27 6.18
N LEU A 110 22.81 3.57 7.27
CA LEU A 110 23.13 4.73 8.13
C LEU A 110 23.95 4.36 9.38
N LYS A 111 24.08 3.07 9.70
CA LYS A 111 24.73 2.55 10.91
C LYS A 111 24.15 3.16 12.20
N LEU A 112 22.86 3.50 12.17
CA LEU A 112 22.14 4.04 13.32
C LEU A 112 21.42 2.90 14.07
N PRO A 113 21.31 2.99 15.41
CA PRO A 113 20.43 2.10 16.16
C PRO A 113 18.97 2.40 15.77
N ALA A 114 18.23 1.38 15.36
CA ALA A 114 16.82 1.51 15.05
C ALA A 114 16.05 1.83 16.34
N ALA A 115 15.42 3.00 16.41
CA ALA A 115 14.48 3.34 17.47
C ALA A 115 13.10 2.84 17.04
N ALA A 116 12.64 1.75 17.66
CA ALA A 116 11.30 1.22 17.42
C ALA A 116 10.24 2.21 17.95
N TYR A 117 9.20 2.46 17.18
CA TYR A 117 8.03 3.19 17.64
C TYR A 117 7.25 2.35 18.68
N ASP A 118 6.74 2.99 19.73
CA ASP A 118 5.85 2.33 20.69
C ASP A 118 4.44 2.22 20.09
N ASP A 119 4.16 1.06 19.50
CA ASP A 119 2.91 0.77 18.82
C ASP A 119 1.78 0.29 19.75
N LEU A 120 1.99 0.32 21.07
CA LEU A 120 1.02 -0.18 22.05
C LEU A 120 -0.30 0.59 22.01
N GLU A 121 -0.26 1.92 21.96
CA GLU A 121 -1.47 2.75 21.93
C GLU A 121 -2.23 2.60 20.60
N VAL A 122 -1.52 2.45 19.48
CA VAL A 122 -2.12 2.15 18.18
C VAL A 122 -2.85 0.79 18.22
N LYS A 123 -2.20 -0.24 18.78
CA LYS A 123 -2.82 -1.58 18.93
C LYS A 123 -4.04 -1.56 19.84
N LYS A 124 -4.00 -0.80 20.94
CA LYS A 124 -5.17 -0.59 21.82
C LYS A 124 -6.30 0.11 21.07
N ALA A 125 -6.00 1.18 20.34
CA ALA A 125 -6.99 1.93 19.56
C ALA A 125 -7.61 1.05 18.46
N LEU A 126 -6.80 0.27 17.74
CA LEU A 126 -7.29 -0.68 16.73
C LEU A 126 -8.20 -1.73 17.37
N HIS A 127 -7.78 -2.32 18.49
CA HIS A 127 -8.59 -3.31 19.19
C HIS A 127 -9.93 -2.73 19.64
N ARG A 128 -9.95 -1.52 20.20
CA ARG A 128 -11.19 -0.81 20.56
C ARG A 128 -12.08 -0.60 19.33
N PHE A 129 -11.52 -0.11 18.23
CA PHE A 129 -12.25 0.09 16.97
C PHE A 129 -12.88 -1.21 16.43
N LEU A 130 -12.14 -2.32 16.48
CA LEU A 130 -12.65 -3.62 16.05
C LEU A 130 -13.76 -4.16 16.96
N GLN A 131 -13.80 -3.76 18.23
CA GLN A 131 -14.80 -4.19 19.21
C GLN A 131 -16.10 -3.38 19.21
N VAL A 132 -16.15 -2.21 18.56
CA VAL A 132 -17.38 -1.40 18.54
C VAL A 132 -18.53 -2.17 17.84
N PRO A 133 -19.77 -2.14 18.41
CA PRO A 133 -20.96 -2.74 17.80
C PRO A 133 -21.27 -2.22 16.39
N GLU A 134 -22.15 -2.93 15.67
CA GLU A 134 -22.31 -2.86 14.20
C GLU A 134 -22.79 -1.51 13.64
N ASP A 135 -23.27 -0.59 14.46
CA ASP A 135 -23.78 0.69 13.97
C ASP A 135 -22.63 1.67 13.65
N ILE A 136 -22.30 1.74 12.36
CA ILE A 136 -21.29 2.66 11.79
C ILE A 136 -21.65 4.13 12.08
N ASN A 137 -22.93 4.44 12.29
CA ASN A 137 -23.39 5.79 12.60
C ASN A 137 -23.42 6.09 14.10
N SER A 138 -23.01 5.13 14.95
CA SER A 138 -22.96 5.37 16.38
C SER A 138 -21.79 6.28 16.76
N ASP A 139 -22.01 7.13 17.77
CA ASP A 139 -20.96 8.00 18.32
C ASP A 139 -19.76 7.19 18.82
N ASN A 140 -19.99 5.97 19.33
CA ASN A 140 -18.94 5.05 19.76
C ASN A 140 -18.04 4.59 18.59
N HIS A 141 -18.62 4.39 17.40
CA HIS A 141 -17.85 4.04 16.20
C HIS A 141 -17.00 5.22 15.75
N ALA A 142 -17.60 6.41 15.69
CA ALA A 142 -16.89 7.64 15.34
C ALA A 142 -15.76 7.97 16.32
N GLU A 143 -15.97 7.79 17.63
CA GLU A 143 -14.92 8.02 18.65
C GLU A 143 -13.77 7.02 18.51
N ALA A 144 -14.07 5.73 18.33
CA ALA A 144 -13.05 4.71 18.16
C ALA A 144 -12.27 4.87 16.83
N GLU A 145 -12.96 5.27 15.75
CA GLU A 145 -12.33 5.61 14.47
C GLU A 145 -11.41 6.82 14.63
N PHE A 146 -11.88 7.89 15.28
CA PHE A 146 -11.09 9.09 15.51
C PHE A 146 -9.84 8.80 16.35
N ALA A 147 -9.99 8.02 17.42
CA ALA A 147 -8.86 7.62 18.26
C ALA A 147 -7.83 6.79 17.46
N LEU A 148 -8.30 5.82 16.65
CA LEU A 148 -7.41 5.06 15.77
C LEU A 148 -6.70 5.96 14.76
N MET A 149 -7.43 6.87 14.11
CA MET A 149 -6.87 7.82 13.14
C MET A 149 -5.81 8.73 13.79
N GLN A 150 -6.06 9.19 15.02
CA GLN A 150 -5.09 10.00 15.75
C GLN A 150 -3.80 9.22 16.03
N GLU A 151 -3.90 7.96 16.45
CA GLU A 151 -2.74 7.12 16.76
C GLU A 151 -1.97 6.71 15.49
N THR A 152 -2.65 6.35 14.40
CA THR A 152 -1.98 6.05 13.12
C THR A 152 -1.32 7.29 12.53
N GLN A 153 -1.93 8.47 12.66
CA GLN A 153 -1.34 9.73 12.22
C GLN A 153 -0.09 10.10 13.03
N GLN A 154 -0.09 9.85 14.34
CA GLN A 154 1.10 10.04 15.19
C GLN A 154 2.23 9.11 14.74
N TRP A 155 1.94 7.84 14.52
CA TRP A 155 2.94 6.87 14.05
C TRP A 155 3.47 7.25 12.66
N HIS A 156 2.60 7.60 11.72
CA HIS A 156 3.01 8.10 10.40
C HIS A 156 3.91 9.33 10.52
N SER A 157 3.60 10.27 11.42
CA SER A 157 4.39 11.47 11.64
C SER A 157 5.78 11.16 12.22
N ALA A 158 5.87 10.19 13.15
CA ALA A 158 7.14 9.72 13.69
C ALA A 158 8.00 9.03 12.63
N LEU A 159 7.40 8.17 11.80
CA LEU A 159 8.08 7.55 10.65
C LEU A 159 8.54 8.59 9.63
N SER A 160 7.71 9.60 9.35
CA SER A 160 8.06 10.70 8.44
C SER A 160 9.26 11.50 8.95
N ALA A 161 9.35 11.73 10.27
CA ALA A 161 10.49 12.41 10.88
C ALA A 161 11.80 11.61 10.74
N ARG A 162 11.73 10.28 10.87
CA ARG A 162 12.87 9.38 10.64
C ARG A 162 13.29 9.35 9.17
N ASP A 163 12.32 9.21 8.28
CA ASP A 163 12.52 9.11 6.84
C ASP A 163 13.21 10.35 6.23
N ARG A 164 13.07 11.54 6.83
CA ARG A 164 13.78 12.77 6.41
C ARG A 164 15.30 12.62 6.33
N ASN A 165 15.89 11.73 7.13
CA ASN A 165 17.33 11.49 7.14
C ASN A 165 17.77 10.36 6.19
N VAL A 166 16.81 9.70 5.53
CA VAL A 166 17.05 8.60 4.61
C VAL A 166 16.99 9.14 3.19
N SER A 167 18.02 8.89 2.38
CA SER A 167 18.01 9.31 0.96
C SER A 167 17.29 8.31 0.07
N VAL A 168 16.83 8.75 -1.11
CA VAL A 168 16.32 7.84 -2.17
C VAL A 168 17.31 6.71 -2.46
N ALA A 169 18.62 7.01 -2.51
CA ALA A 169 19.66 6.03 -2.79
C ALA A 169 19.77 4.96 -1.70
N ASN A 170 19.57 5.32 -0.43
CA ASN A 170 19.58 4.37 0.68
C ASN A 170 18.39 3.42 0.63
N ILE A 171 17.18 3.95 0.37
CA ILE A 171 15.98 3.13 0.15
C ILE A 171 16.20 2.18 -1.02
N ARG A 172 16.69 2.71 -2.15
CA ARG A 172 16.94 1.94 -3.37
C ARG A 172 17.88 0.76 -3.13
N ARG A 173 19.06 1.04 -2.56
CA ARG A 173 20.07 0.01 -2.26
C ARG A 173 19.54 -1.02 -1.28
N PHE A 174 18.81 -0.61 -0.25
CA PHE A 174 18.22 -1.54 0.71
C PHE A 174 17.21 -2.46 0.02
N CYS A 175 16.26 -1.89 -0.74
CA CYS A 175 15.23 -2.67 -1.41
C CYS A 175 15.79 -3.63 -2.47
N GLU A 176 16.90 -3.29 -3.13
CA GLU A 176 17.55 -4.13 -4.13
C GLU A 176 18.40 -5.25 -3.52
N ASN A 177 19.00 -5.01 -2.34
CA ASN A 177 19.95 -5.94 -1.72
C ASN A 177 19.40 -6.69 -0.50
N SER A 178 18.18 -6.40 -0.06
CA SER A 178 17.57 -7.04 1.10
C SER A 178 17.53 -8.56 0.92
N ARG A 179 17.96 -9.30 1.95
CA ARG A 179 17.82 -10.76 2.03
C ARG A 179 17.10 -11.14 3.33
N PRO A 180 15.88 -11.70 3.27
CA PRO A 180 15.10 -12.04 2.07
C PRO A 180 14.67 -10.80 1.26
N VAL A 181 14.30 -11.03 0.00
CA VAL A 181 13.78 -9.96 -0.88
C VAL A 181 12.52 -9.37 -0.26
N LEU A 182 12.36 -8.04 -0.32
CA LEU A 182 11.14 -7.38 0.16
C LEU A 182 9.90 -7.88 -0.61
N SER A 183 8.85 -8.21 0.13
CA SER A 183 7.57 -8.60 -0.45
C SER A 183 6.89 -7.44 -1.18
N SER A 184 5.99 -7.77 -2.11
CA SER A 184 5.12 -6.78 -2.78
C SER A 184 4.30 -5.98 -1.77
N GLN A 185 3.87 -6.59 -0.66
CA GLN A 185 3.19 -5.92 0.43
C GLN A 185 4.04 -4.82 1.08
N ALA A 186 5.34 -5.06 1.29
CA ALA A 186 6.24 -4.06 1.84
C ALA A 186 6.42 -2.88 0.88
N LEU A 187 6.55 -3.15 -0.42
CA LEU A 187 6.63 -2.12 -1.45
C LEU A 187 5.33 -1.31 -1.57
N MET A 188 4.16 -1.97 -1.51
CA MET A 188 2.86 -1.29 -1.47
C MET A 188 2.72 -0.40 -0.22
N ALA A 189 3.17 -0.88 0.94
CA ALA A 189 3.15 -0.10 2.18
C ALA A 189 4.03 1.15 2.09
N LEU A 190 5.24 1.04 1.52
CA LEU A 190 6.10 2.19 1.23
C LEU A 190 5.48 3.15 0.22
N ALA A 191 4.86 2.64 -0.85
CA ALA A 191 4.20 3.46 -1.86
C ALA A 191 3.05 4.29 -1.23
N ARG A 192 2.22 3.64 -0.41
CA ARG A 192 1.15 4.28 0.36
C ARG A 192 1.70 5.35 1.29
N PHE A 193 2.76 5.04 2.03
CA PHE A 193 3.41 5.95 2.97
C PHE A 193 3.95 7.22 2.28
N TYR A 194 4.72 7.08 1.20
CA TYR A 194 5.26 8.25 0.49
C TYR A 194 4.19 9.05 -0.23
N ARG A 195 3.11 8.41 -0.69
CA ARG A 195 1.96 9.10 -1.29
C ARG A 195 1.17 9.95 -0.29
N ASN A 196 1.05 9.47 0.95
CA ASN A 196 0.33 10.14 2.03
C ASN A 196 1.22 11.11 2.83
N SER A 197 2.52 11.13 2.55
CA SER A 197 3.48 12.07 3.13
C SER A 197 3.35 13.46 2.50
N SER A 198 3.80 14.49 3.23
CA SER A 198 3.87 15.85 2.68
C SER A 198 4.80 15.89 1.46
N PHE A 199 4.35 16.57 0.40
CA PHE A 199 5.12 16.68 -0.83
C PHE A 199 6.50 17.30 -0.58
N SER A 200 7.51 16.65 -1.13
CA SER A 200 8.87 17.17 -1.32
C SER A 200 9.54 16.36 -2.42
N GLU A 201 10.56 16.91 -3.07
CA GLU A 201 11.27 16.18 -4.14
C GLU A 201 11.91 14.88 -3.67
N GLU A 202 12.35 14.82 -2.41
CA GLU A 202 12.90 13.60 -1.81
C GLU A 202 11.82 12.52 -1.64
N VAL A 203 10.64 12.89 -1.12
CA VAL A 203 9.49 11.98 -0.97
C VAL A 203 8.98 11.51 -2.34
N ARG A 204 8.87 12.42 -3.31
CA ARG A 204 8.50 12.12 -4.70
C ARG A 204 9.51 11.17 -5.34
N GLY A 205 10.80 11.33 -5.08
CA GLY A 205 11.86 10.43 -5.54
C GLY A 205 11.77 9.02 -4.95
N LYS A 206 11.48 8.90 -3.65
CA LYS A 206 11.27 7.61 -3.00
C LYS A 206 10.00 6.93 -3.52
N PHE A 207 8.92 7.68 -3.69
CA PHE A 207 7.69 7.20 -4.29
C PHE A 207 7.92 6.68 -5.72
N ASP A 208 8.55 7.48 -6.58
CA ASP A 208 8.87 7.13 -7.96
C ASP A 208 9.72 5.84 -8.04
N PHE A 209 10.73 5.72 -7.18
CA PHE A 209 11.51 4.49 -7.07
C PHE A 209 10.65 3.28 -6.66
N VAL A 210 9.90 3.38 -5.56
CA VAL A 210 9.12 2.27 -5.02
C VAL A 210 8.05 1.83 -6.02
N MET A 211 7.37 2.78 -6.66
CA MET A 211 6.38 2.47 -7.69
C MET A 211 7.01 1.82 -8.93
N THR A 212 8.17 2.34 -9.38
CA THR A 212 8.90 1.71 -10.49
C THR A 212 9.27 0.27 -10.16
N ARG A 213 9.74 0.00 -8.93
CA ARG A 213 10.06 -1.36 -8.47
C ARG A 213 8.82 -2.23 -8.30
N LEU A 214 7.69 -1.68 -7.85
CA LEU A 214 6.45 -2.42 -7.66
C LEU A 214 5.85 -2.87 -9.00
N PHE A 215 6.00 -2.07 -10.05
CA PHE A 215 5.42 -2.32 -11.39
C PHE A 215 6.43 -2.85 -12.41
N SER A 216 7.61 -3.26 -11.98
CA SER A 216 8.60 -3.91 -12.84
C SER A 216 9.28 -5.09 -12.14
N ARG A 217 9.76 -6.04 -12.94
CA ARG A 217 10.55 -7.19 -12.47
C ARG A 217 11.88 -7.26 -13.17
N ASP A 218 12.80 -8.01 -12.56
CA ASP A 218 14.07 -8.33 -13.20
C ASP A 218 13.82 -9.14 -14.49
N ALA A 219 14.46 -8.72 -15.57
CA ALA A 219 14.43 -9.41 -16.86
C ALA A 219 15.77 -10.09 -17.18
N GLY A 220 16.67 -10.17 -16.20
CA GLY A 220 18.04 -10.63 -16.37
C GLY A 220 18.94 -9.54 -16.94
N LEU A 221 20.25 -9.76 -16.85
CA LEU A 221 21.28 -8.89 -17.44
C LEU A 221 21.15 -7.41 -17.01
N GLU A 222 20.80 -7.14 -15.76
CA GLU A 222 20.49 -5.80 -15.26
C GLU A 222 19.32 -5.06 -15.93
N LYS A 223 18.47 -5.73 -16.71
CA LYS A 223 17.29 -5.12 -17.31
C LYS A 223 16.05 -5.32 -16.47
N ARG A 224 15.02 -4.52 -16.74
CA ARG A 224 13.69 -4.67 -16.15
C ARG A 224 12.63 -4.81 -17.21
N LYS A 225 11.59 -5.55 -16.88
CA LYS A 225 10.36 -5.65 -17.68
C LYS A 225 9.19 -5.13 -16.85
N LEU A 226 8.33 -4.33 -17.49
CA LEU A 226 7.07 -3.91 -16.87
C LEU A 226 6.16 -5.12 -16.65
N LEU A 227 5.47 -5.15 -15.52
CA LEU A 227 4.49 -6.21 -15.22
C LEU A 227 3.25 -6.10 -16.11
N PHE A 228 2.81 -4.87 -16.37
CA PHE A 228 1.62 -4.58 -17.15
C PHE A 228 1.93 -3.60 -18.29
N PRO A 229 1.18 -3.67 -19.41
CA PRO A 229 1.16 -2.60 -20.40
C PRO A 229 0.76 -1.26 -19.75
N ARG A 230 1.27 -0.16 -20.31
CA ARG A 230 1.04 1.19 -19.79
C ARG A 230 -0.45 1.54 -19.59
N ALA A 231 -1.31 1.15 -20.53
CA ALA A 231 -2.75 1.42 -20.46
C ALA A 231 -3.43 0.72 -19.26
N GLU A 232 -2.97 -0.48 -18.92
CA GLU A 232 -3.51 -1.28 -17.82
C GLU A 232 -2.92 -0.82 -16.47
N MET A 233 -1.63 -0.47 -16.45
CA MET A 233 -0.92 -0.01 -15.26
C MET A 233 -1.60 1.18 -14.58
N ALA A 234 -2.06 2.17 -15.35
CA ALA A 234 -2.77 3.33 -14.79
C ALA A 234 -4.06 2.91 -14.06
N SER A 235 -4.76 1.87 -14.55
CA SER A 235 -5.95 1.31 -13.88
C SER A 235 -5.60 0.63 -12.55
N HIS A 236 -4.51 -0.14 -12.53
CA HIS A 236 -4.01 -0.75 -11.30
C HIS A 236 -3.61 0.32 -10.26
N ILE A 237 -2.92 1.38 -10.68
CA ILE A 237 -2.55 2.48 -9.77
C ILE A 237 -3.81 3.20 -9.25
N ARG A 238 -4.81 3.48 -10.08
CA ARG A 238 -6.11 4.04 -9.63
C ARG A 238 -6.77 3.16 -8.57
N THR A 239 -6.73 1.84 -8.77
CA THR A 239 -7.30 0.87 -7.82
C THR A 239 -6.57 0.89 -6.49
N LEU A 240 -5.22 0.93 -6.50
CA LEU A 240 -4.42 1.08 -5.28
C LEU A 240 -4.79 2.35 -4.53
N TYR A 241 -4.88 3.49 -5.23
CA TYR A 241 -5.18 4.77 -4.61
C TYR A 241 -6.58 4.85 -3.99
N ALA A 242 -7.57 4.24 -4.65
CA ALA A 242 -8.93 4.14 -4.13
C ALA A 242 -8.97 3.32 -2.83
N ASN A 243 -8.23 2.21 -2.79
CA ASN A 243 -8.14 1.35 -1.60
C ASN A 243 -7.46 2.06 -0.42
N TRP A 244 -6.43 2.87 -0.70
CA TRP A 244 -5.72 3.64 0.34
C TRP A 244 -6.52 4.83 0.88
N SER A 245 -7.74 5.08 0.38
CA SER A 245 -8.52 6.30 0.67
C SER A 245 -7.70 7.57 0.46
N SER A 246 -6.73 7.51 -0.46
CA SER A 246 -5.86 8.64 -0.75
C SER A 246 -6.65 9.72 -1.46
N ILE A 247 -6.57 10.96 -0.98
CA ILE A 247 -7.23 12.09 -1.63
C ILE A 247 -6.61 12.25 -3.02
N SER A 248 -7.45 12.36 -4.05
CA SER A 248 -6.97 12.75 -5.37
C SER A 248 -6.52 14.21 -5.28
N TYR A 249 -5.21 14.45 -5.42
CA TYR A 249 -4.65 15.82 -5.39
C TYR A 249 -5.18 16.66 -6.55
N HIS A 250 -5.55 16.01 -7.66
CA HIS A 250 -6.17 16.62 -8.82
C HIS A 250 -7.46 15.88 -9.15
N ALA A 251 -8.59 16.59 -9.22
CA ALA A 251 -9.79 16.04 -9.84
C ALA A 251 -9.49 15.90 -11.33
N THR A 252 -9.55 14.68 -11.88
CA THR A 252 -9.18 14.36 -13.27
C THR A 252 -9.86 15.25 -14.30
N ASN A 253 -11.05 15.77 -14.01
CA ASN A 253 -11.80 16.62 -14.94
C ASN A 253 -11.24 18.05 -15.06
N ASP A 254 -10.63 18.61 -14.01
CA ASP A 254 -10.21 20.02 -14.00
C ASP A 254 -8.77 20.22 -14.51
N HIS A 255 -7.98 19.13 -14.56
CA HIS A 255 -6.55 19.17 -14.90
C HIS A 255 -6.16 18.24 -16.06
N GLN A 256 -7.13 17.73 -16.84
CA GLN A 256 -6.86 16.74 -17.89
C GLN A 256 -5.80 17.22 -18.90
N THR A 257 -5.84 18.49 -19.30
CA THR A 257 -4.85 19.07 -20.23
C THR A 257 -3.43 19.06 -19.65
N ASP A 258 -3.28 19.38 -18.36
CA ASP A 258 -1.99 19.36 -17.69
C ASP A 258 -1.46 17.92 -17.56
N ILE A 259 -2.35 16.96 -17.28
CA ILE A 259 -2.05 15.53 -17.24
C ILE A 259 -1.57 15.04 -18.62
N ASP A 260 -2.32 15.35 -19.68
CA ASP A 260 -2.00 14.93 -21.05
C ASP A 260 -0.67 15.52 -21.51
N LEU A 261 -0.44 16.81 -21.25
CA LEU A 261 0.84 17.47 -21.53
C LEU A 261 1.95 16.78 -20.74
N ALA A 262 1.70 16.44 -19.47
CA ALA A 262 2.72 15.86 -18.63
C ALA A 262 3.14 14.45 -19.10
N VAL A 263 2.15 13.65 -19.49
CA VAL A 263 2.31 12.32 -20.10
C VAL A 263 3.06 12.43 -21.44
N GLN A 264 2.66 13.36 -22.30
CA GLN A 264 3.30 13.58 -23.61
C GLN A 264 4.78 13.94 -23.47
N ARG A 265 5.15 14.76 -22.47
CA ARG A 265 6.56 15.11 -22.25
C ARG A 265 7.42 13.92 -21.83
N PHE A 266 6.89 12.95 -21.10
CA PHE A 266 7.62 11.69 -20.87
C PHE A 266 7.80 10.91 -22.18
N ASP A 267 6.81 10.92 -23.07
CA ASP A 267 6.89 10.25 -24.37
C ASP A 267 7.90 10.90 -25.32
N ASP A 268 7.96 12.24 -25.31
CA ASP A 268 8.99 13.01 -26.02
C ASP A 268 10.40 12.65 -25.51
N LEU A 269 10.57 12.57 -24.19
CA LEU A 269 11.85 12.19 -23.56
C LEU A 269 12.25 10.76 -23.91
N ILE A 270 11.30 9.81 -23.89
CA ILE A 270 11.53 8.42 -24.32
C ILE A 270 12.00 8.38 -25.77
N SER A 271 11.25 9.03 -26.66
CA SER A 271 11.56 9.07 -28.09
C SER A 271 12.95 9.68 -28.34
N HIS A 272 13.33 10.70 -27.56
CA HIS A 272 14.64 11.33 -27.66
C HIS A 272 15.78 10.36 -27.32
N PHE A 273 15.76 9.72 -26.14
CA PHE A 273 16.88 8.86 -25.74
C PHE A 273 16.90 7.50 -26.45
N GLU A 274 15.75 7.02 -26.96
CA GLU A 274 15.71 5.76 -27.72
C GLU A 274 16.53 5.85 -29.01
N THR A 275 16.68 7.03 -29.60
CA THR A 275 17.50 7.28 -30.81
C THR A 275 19.01 7.24 -30.59
N ALA A 276 19.48 7.32 -29.33
CA ALA A 276 20.92 7.30 -29.03
C ALA A 276 21.56 5.98 -29.52
N ALA A 277 22.63 6.06 -30.32
CA ALA A 277 23.29 4.89 -30.89
C ALA A 277 24.50 4.43 -30.07
N THR A 278 25.09 5.36 -29.32
CA THR A 278 26.23 5.19 -28.42
C THR A 278 25.91 5.74 -27.03
N PHE A 279 26.71 5.35 -26.03
CA PHE A 279 26.59 5.89 -24.68
C PHE A 279 26.96 7.38 -24.65
N ASP A 280 27.94 7.81 -25.45
CA ASP A 280 28.27 9.23 -25.64
C ASP A 280 27.07 10.05 -26.11
N ASP A 281 26.26 9.54 -27.06
CA ASP A 281 25.05 10.23 -27.53
C ASP A 281 24.08 10.49 -26.37
N LEU A 282 23.91 9.49 -25.50
CA LEU A 282 23.01 9.57 -24.35
C LEU A 282 23.53 10.56 -23.30
N LEU A 283 24.84 10.63 -23.08
CA LEU A 283 25.49 11.61 -22.19
C LEU A 283 25.42 13.03 -22.74
N ASN A 284 25.75 13.22 -24.02
CA ASN A 284 25.78 14.53 -24.68
C ASN A 284 24.38 15.16 -24.78
N ALA A 285 23.34 14.33 -24.85
CA ALA A 285 21.95 14.75 -24.85
C ALA A 285 21.41 15.16 -23.46
N ASP A 286 22.21 15.07 -22.40
CA ASP A 286 21.84 15.33 -20.99
C ASP A 286 20.48 14.70 -20.60
N VAL A 287 20.28 13.45 -21.02
CA VAL A 287 19.01 12.74 -20.83
C VAL A 287 18.69 12.58 -19.33
N PHE A 288 19.70 12.26 -18.53
CA PHE A 288 19.51 12.04 -17.09
C PHE A 288 19.11 13.34 -16.36
N GLY A 289 19.78 14.46 -16.70
CA GLY A 289 19.45 15.77 -16.17
C GLY A 289 18.05 16.21 -16.57
N SER A 290 17.73 16.08 -17.87
CA SER A 290 16.43 16.45 -18.44
C SER A 290 15.27 15.68 -17.81
N ILE A 291 15.38 14.36 -17.67
CA ILE A 291 14.34 13.53 -17.03
C ILE A 291 14.17 13.91 -15.57
N ARG A 292 15.28 14.07 -14.84
CA ARG A 292 15.23 14.47 -13.43
C ARG A 292 14.54 15.82 -13.26
N GLN A 293 14.99 16.83 -13.98
CA GLN A 293 14.43 18.18 -13.93
C GLN A 293 12.94 18.15 -14.27
N TYR A 294 12.56 17.39 -15.29
CA TYR A 294 11.17 17.29 -15.69
C TYR A 294 10.29 16.67 -14.59
N LYS A 295 10.75 15.58 -13.95
CA LYS A 295 10.04 15.00 -12.79
C LYS A 295 9.86 16.00 -11.65
N GLU A 296 10.86 16.84 -11.39
CA GLU A 296 10.76 17.93 -10.41
C GLU A 296 9.72 18.98 -10.83
N THR A 297 9.65 19.33 -12.12
CA THR A 297 8.63 20.28 -12.63
C THR A 297 7.19 19.78 -12.56
N CYS A 298 6.97 18.47 -12.52
CA CYS A 298 5.61 17.91 -12.37
C CYS A 298 4.99 18.25 -11.00
N GLY A 299 5.78 18.47 -9.95
CA GLY A 299 5.25 18.72 -8.61
C GLY A 299 4.30 17.62 -8.14
N GLU A 300 3.16 18.01 -7.55
CA GLU A 300 2.12 17.08 -7.08
C GLU A 300 1.40 16.33 -8.22
N LEU A 301 1.43 16.87 -9.44
CA LEU A 301 0.87 16.21 -10.63
C LEU A 301 1.55 14.85 -10.88
N PHE A 302 2.79 14.67 -10.41
CA PHE A 302 3.52 13.40 -10.49
C PHE A 302 2.74 12.24 -9.85
N TYR A 303 1.93 12.50 -8.83
CA TYR A 303 1.16 11.46 -8.17
C TYR A 303 -0.08 11.02 -8.93
N VAL A 304 -0.49 11.75 -9.98
CA VAL A 304 -1.61 11.33 -10.84
C VAL A 304 -1.28 9.99 -11.50
N PRO A 305 -2.19 8.99 -11.49
CA PRO A 305 -1.91 7.64 -11.98
C PRO A 305 -1.29 7.59 -13.38
N GLU A 306 -1.81 8.40 -14.30
CA GLU A 306 -1.37 8.51 -15.69
C GLU A 306 0.07 9.02 -15.79
N VAL A 307 0.41 10.04 -14.99
CA VAL A 307 1.74 10.65 -14.95
C VAL A 307 2.73 9.70 -14.27
N ALA A 308 2.36 9.08 -13.16
CA ALA A 308 3.16 8.07 -12.47
C ALA A 308 3.47 6.88 -13.41
N THR A 309 2.46 6.39 -14.13
CA THR A 309 2.62 5.33 -15.14
C THR A 309 3.57 5.75 -16.26
N ALA A 310 3.46 6.98 -16.78
CA ALA A 310 4.38 7.51 -17.80
C ALA A 310 5.83 7.58 -17.28
N ALA A 311 6.02 8.03 -16.03
CA ALA A 311 7.31 8.08 -15.39
C ALA A 311 7.91 6.67 -15.18
N ILE A 312 7.12 5.69 -14.74
CA ILE A 312 7.56 4.29 -14.57
C ILE A 312 8.04 3.70 -15.90
N ASP A 313 7.29 3.89 -16.99
CA ASP A 313 7.69 3.43 -18.34
C ASP A 313 9.01 4.08 -18.77
N CYS A 314 9.11 5.41 -18.61
CA CYS A 314 10.33 6.17 -18.89
C CYS A 314 11.54 5.63 -18.13
N ASN A 315 11.40 5.39 -16.82
CA ASN A 315 12.46 4.88 -15.95
C ASN A 315 12.98 3.51 -16.39
N VAL A 316 12.07 2.60 -16.73
CA VAL A 316 12.41 1.24 -17.15
C VAL A 316 13.12 1.26 -18.50
N ARG A 317 12.59 2.00 -19.48
CA ARG A 317 13.20 2.12 -20.81
C ARG A 317 14.57 2.78 -20.77
N LEU A 318 14.73 3.86 -20.00
CA LEU A 318 16.01 4.54 -19.83
C LEU A 318 17.06 3.60 -19.22
N GLY A 319 16.69 2.89 -18.15
CA GLY A 319 17.58 1.92 -17.51
C GLY A 319 17.99 0.79 -18.46
N ASN A 320 17.05 0.26 -19.25
CA ASN A 320 17.34 -0.77 -20.24
C ASN A 320 18.24 -0.23 -21.37
N LYS A 321 17.96 0.97 -21.88
CA LYS A 321 18.77 1.64 -22.91
C LYS A 321 20.20 1.87 -22.43
N TYR A 322 20.36 2.30 -21.18
CA TYR A 322 21.67 2.44 -20.53
C TYR A 322 22.45 1.12 -20.60
N VAL A 323 21.84 0.04 -20.12
CA VAL A 323 22.45 -1.30 -20.09
C VAL A 323 22.80 -1.78 -21.50
N ASP A 324 21.90 -1.58 -22.47
CA ASP A 324 22.13 -1.97 -23.87
C ASP A 324 23.33 -1.26 -24.49
N LEU A 325 23.44 0.05 -24.28
CA LEU A 325 24.56 0.83 -24.81
C LEU A 325 25.89 0.45 -24.15
N ILE A 326 25.90 0.23 -22.83
CA ILE A 326 27.10 -0.21 -22.12
C ILE A 326 27.55 -1.60 -22.59
N PHE A 327 26.64 -2.56 -22.77
CA PHE A 327 27.01 -3.88 -23.27
C PHE A 327 27.48 -3.86 -24.73
N LYS A 328 26.84 -3.04 -25.57
CA LYS A 328 27.30 -2.83 -26.94
C LYS A 328 28.72 -2.25 -26.96
N GLU A 329 28.98 -1.17 -26.24
CA GLU A 329 30.30 -0.55 -26.20
C GLU A 329 31.36 -1.49 -25.59
N ARG A 330 30.99 -2.27 -24.56
CA ARG A 330 31.85 -3.30 -23.97
C ARG A 330 32.24 -4.35 -25.01
N SER A 331 31.31 -4.79 -25.85
CA SER A 331 31.58 -5.78 -26.90
C SER A 331 32.49 -5.26 -28.01
N GLU A 332 32.44 -3.95 -28.29
CA GLU A 332 33.22 -3.30 -29.34
C GLU A 332 34.62 -2.86 -28.87
N HIS A 333 34.75 -2.37 -27.64
CA HIS A 333 35.97 -1.70 -27.15
C HIS A 333 36.62 -2.37 -25.93
N GLY A 334 35.94 -3.33 -25.30
CA GLY A 334 36.41 -4.02 -24.10
C GLY A 334 36.19 -3.26 -22.80
N ALA A 335 36.10 -3.99 -21.68
CA ALA A 335 35.72 -3.43 -20.38
C ALA A 335 36.69 -2.35 -19.85
N GLN A 336 38.00 -2.55 -20.02
CA GLN A 336 39.02 -1.63 -19.51
C GLN A 336 38.99 -0.26 -20.22
N ALA A 337 38.68 -0.25 -21.52
CA ALA A 337 38.54 1.00 -22.27
C ALA A 337 37.32 1.80 -21.79
N LEU A 338 36.20 1.12 -21.53
CA LEU A 338 34.99 1.75 -21.00
C LEU A 338 35.19 2.29 -19.59
N GLU A 339 35.85 1.53 -18.71
CA GLU A 339 36.17 1.99 -17.36
C GLU A 339 37.08 3.22 -17.39
N THR A 340 38.07 3.23 -18.29
CA THR A 340 38.95 4.41 -18.45
C THR A 340 38.17 5.63 -18.95
N LYS A 341 37.20 5.42 -19.84
CA LYS A 341 36.43 6.49 -20.48
C LYS A 341 35.31 7.05 -19.58
N TYR A 342 34.62 6.20 -18.83
CA TYR A 342 33.40 6.57 -18.10
C TYR A 342 33.43 6.24 -16.60
N GLY A 343 34.49 5.59 -16.09
CA GLY A 343 34.53 4.85 -14.81
C GLY A 343 34.16 5.58 -13.52
N TYR A 344 33.88 6.89 -13.57
CA TYR A 344 33.53 7.67 -12.39
C TYR A 344 32.45 8.74 -12.61
N VAL A 345 31.86 8.82 -13.81
CA VAL A 345 30.93 9.90 -14.13
C VAL A 345 29.58 9.31 -14.51
N HIS A 346 28.52 9.84 -13.90
CA HIS A 346 27.10 9.58 -14.19
C HIS A 346 26.39 8.41 -13.49
N ASP A 347 27.05 7.51 -12.74
CA ASP A 347 26.37 6.40 -12.02
C ASP A 347 25.20 6.90 -11.14
N LEU A 348 25.42 7.97 -10.36
CA LEU A 348 24.36 8.55 -9.52
C LEU A 348 23.23 9.17 -10.34
N ALA A 349 23.57 9.87 -11.43
CA ALA A 349 22.60 10.53 -12.30
C ALA A 349 21.73 9.49 -13.04
N ALA A 350 22.37 8.49 -13.64
CA ALA A 350 21.73 7.37 -14.31
C ALA A 350 20.86 6.58 -13.33
N SER A 351 21.39 6.26 -12.13
CA SER A 351 20.63 5.52 -11.13
C SER A 351 19.39 6.28 -10.66
N ASN A 352 19.49 7.60 -10.51
CA ASN A 352 18.38 8.45 -10.10
C ASN A 352 17.34 8.64 -11.21
N ALA A 353 17.78 8.82 -12.45
CA ALA A 353 16.87 8.97 -13.57
C ALA A 353 16.12 7.65 -13.84
N ALA A 354 16.83 6.51 -13.82
CA ALA A 354 16.25 5.20 -14.08
C ALA A 354 15.58 4.56 -12.85
N ASN A 355 15.77 5.07 -11.64
CA ASN A 355 15.29 4.42 -10.41
C ASN A 355 15.72 2.95 -10.28
N LYS A 356 17.00 2.70 -10.57
CA LYS A 356 17.68 1.41 -10.38
C LYS A 356 19.13 1.69 -10.03
N THR A 357 19.76 0.92 -9.16
CA THR A 357 21.21 1.05 -8.95
C THR A 357 21.93 0.59 -10.21
N LEU A 358 22.52 1.55 -10.93
CA LEU A 358 23.31 1.35 -12.13
C LEU A 358 24.73 1.78 -11.81
N LEU A 359 25.59 0.79 -11.57
CA LEU A 359 27.01 0.98 -11.32
C LEU A 359 27.78 0.44 -12.51
N LEU A 360 28.45 1.33 -13.25
CA LEU A 360 29.20 0.94 -14.44
C LEU A 360 30.21 -0.16 -14.13
N PHE A 361 30.95 -0.02 -13.03
CA PHE A 361 31.91 -1.03 -12.58
C PHE A 361 31.30 -2.43 -12.41
N GLU A 362 30.07 -2.53 -11.93
CA GLU A 362 29.39 -3.82 -11.77
C GLU A 362 28.94 -4.40 -13.12
N LEU A 363 28.47 -3.55 -14.04
CA LEU A 363 28.10 -3.94 -15.41
C LEU A 363 29.31 -4.41 -16.25
N LEU A 364 30.50 -3.89 -15.96
CA LEU A 364 31.73 -4.22 -16.67
C LEU A 364 32.41 -5.50 -16.17
N LYS A 365 32.07 -6.00 -14.96
CA LYS A 365 32.62 -7.28 -14.48
C LYS A 365 32.27 -8.41 -15.45
N GLU A 366 33.24 -9.28 -15.70
CA GLU A 366 32.97 -10.59 -16.32
C GLU A 366 32.03 -11.35 -15.40
N ARG A 367 30.81 -11.61 -15.88
CA ARG A 367 29.95 -12.56 -15.21
C ARG A 367 30.57 -13.93 -15.47
N PRO A 368 30.74 -14.79 -14.44
CA PRO A 368 30.92 -16.20 -14.74
C PRO A 368 29.76 -16.59 -15.65
N GLU A 369 30.04 -17.27 -16.76
CA GLU A 369 29.01 -17.80 -17.64
C GLU A 369 27.91 -18.35 -16.74
N GLU A 370 26.71 -17.74 -16.83
CA GLU A 370 25.52 -18.42 -16.39
C GLU A 370 25.53 -19.69 -17.23
N LYS A 371 26.09 -20.77 -16.66
CA LYS A 371 25.55 -22.09 -16.95
C LYS A 371 24.07 -21.85 -16.80
N GLU A 372 23.36 -21.92 -17.92
CA GLU A 372 21.94 -22.18 -17.91
C GLU A 372 21.80 -23.33 -16.93
N THR A 373 21.51 -23.02 -15.66
CA THR A 373 20.89 -23.99 -14.79
C THR A 373 19.66 -24.32 -15.60
N PRO A 374 19.53 -25.57 -16.08
CA PRO A 374 18.29 -25.96 -16.72
C PRO A 374 17.20 -25.50 -15.79
N LEU A 375 16.14 -24.91 -16.34
CA LEU A 375 14.89 -24.80 -15.60
C LEU A 375 14.72 -26.16 -14.94
N VAL A 376 14.94 -26.22 -13.63
CA VAL A 376 14.60 -27.41 -12.88
C VAL A 376 13.09 -27.39 -12.95
N GLU A 377 12.54 -28.08 -13.94
CA GLU A 377 11.27 -28.74 -13.80
C GLU A 377 11.39 -29.51 -12.49
N ARG A 378 10.94 -28.88 -11.40
CA ARG A 378 10.68 -29.62 -10.18
C ARG A 378 9.67 -30.68 -10.62
N PRO A 379 9.90 -31.94 -10.27
CA PRO A 379 8.98 -33.00 -10.64
C PRO A 379 7.59 -32.58 -10.17
N VAL A 380 6.63 -32.65 -11.07
CA VAL A 380 5.21 -32.70 -10.74
C VAL A 380 5.12 -33.74 -9.63
N PHE A 381 4.82 -33.30 -8.41
CA PHE A 381 4.47 -34.22 -7.35
C PHE A 381 3.07 -34.70 -7.69
N GLU A 382 2.99 -35.66 -8.61
CA GLU A 382 1.83 -36.51 -8.74
C GLU A 382 1.57 -37.08 -7.36
N GLN A 383 0.35 -36.82 -6.91
CA GLN A 383 -0.18 -37.25 -5.64
C GLN A 383 -0.41 -38.76 -5.71
N GLU A 384 0.69 -39.53 -5.67
CA GLU A 384 0.62 -40.97 -5.72
C GLU A 384 0.51 -41.52 -4.29
N SER A 385 -0.68 -42.05 -4.02
CA SER A 385 -1.03 -42.79 -2.82
C SER A 385 0.01 -43.87 -2.53
N LEU A 386 0.72 -43.74 -1.41
CA LEU A 386 1.57 -44.80 -0.86
C LEU A 386 0.70 -45.95 -0.32
N HIS A 387 0.23 -46.80 -1.23
CA HIS A 387 0.01 -48.21 -0.95
C HIS A 387 1.39 -48.87 -0.87
N ARG A 388 1.77 -49.29 0.34
CA ARG A 388 3.04 -49.97 0.61
C ARG A 388 2.92 -51.43 0.16
N PRO A 389 3.73 -51.93 -0.80
CA PRO A 389 3.71 -53.33 -1.17
C PRO A 389 4.47 -54.18 -0.15
N SER A 390 3.86 -55.34 0.12
CA SER A 390 4.36 -56.45 0.92
C SER A 390 5.60 -57.10 0.31
N SER A 391 6.58 -57.43 1.15
CA SER A 391 7.61 -58.43 0.87
C SER A 391 8.13 -59.04 2.18
N PRO A 392 8.69 -60.26 2.14
CA PRO A 392 8.18 -61.36 2.96
C PRO A 392 8.89 -61.56 4.30
N ILE A 393 8.14 -62.24 5.17
CA ILE A 393 8.50 -62.72 6.49
C ILE A 393 9.72 -63.66 6.41
N VAL A 394 10.75 -63.38 7.20
CA VAL A 394 11.68 -64.39 7.71
C VAL A 394 11.77 -64.22 9.22
N VAL A 395 11.27 -65.23 9.92
CA VAL A 395 11.19 -65.35 11.37
C VAL A 395 12.56 -65.67 11.96
N ARG A 396 12.95 -64.97 13.02
CA ARG A 396 13.83 -65.54 14.05
C ARG A 396 13.46 -64.99 15.42
N ASP A 397 12.84 -65.85 16.22
CA ASP A 397 12.54 -65.67 17.64
C ASP A 397 13.82 -65.53 18.47
N GLU A 398 13.80 -64.63 19.47
CA GLU A 398 14.04 -64.98 20.88
C GLU A 398 13.57 -63.85 21.83
N ARG A 399 12.49 -64.16 22.56
CA ARG A 399 12.10 -63.75 23.93
C ARG A 399 12.84 -62.57 24.62
N SER A 400 12.10 -61.55 25.08
CA SER A 400 11.52 -61.53 26.44
C SER A 400 11.02 -60.14 26.90
N LYS A 401 9.95 -60.17 27.72
CA LYS A 401 9.49 -59.20 28.74
C LYS A 401 8.68 -57.97 28.31
N THR A 402 7.38 -58.17 28.45
CA THR A 402 6.33 -57.25 28.90
C THR A 402 6.78 -56.19 29.92
N ALA A 403 6.43 -54.93 29.66
CA ALA A 403 5.97 -53.97 30.68
C ALA A 403 5.24 -52.80 29.99
N SER A 404 3.94 -52.70 30.23
CA SER A 404 3.12 -51.52 29.92
C SER A 404 3.58 -50.35 30.80
N ARG A 405 3.81 -49.18 30.18
CA ARG A 405 4.11 -47.94 30.90
C ARG A 405 3.06 -46.90 30.53
N THR A 406 2.05 -46.81 31.37
CA THR A 406 1.07 -45.72 31.41
C THR A 406 1.78 -44.39 31.68
N LEU A 407 1.32 -43.35 31.00
CA LEU A 407 1.77 -41.97 31.10
C LEU A 407 1.58 -41.45 32.54
N GLY A 408 2.68 -41.23 33.24
CA GLY A 408 2.69 -40.52 34.52
C GLY A 408 2.75 -39.01 34.28
N VAL A 409 1.60 -38.34 34.30
CA VAL A 409 1.54 -36.87 34.29
C VAL A 409 1.78 -36.34 35.71
N ASN A 410 2.64 -35.34 35.82
CA ASN A 410 3.02 -34.73 37.10
C ASN A 410 1.84 -33.97 37.71
N ARG A 411 1.38 -34.40 38.89
CA ARG A 411 0.20 -33.87 39.59
C ARG A 411 0.29 -32.37 39.93
N TRP A 412 1.50 -31.85 40.09
CA TRP A 412 1.73 -30.43 40.33
C TRP A 412 1.42 -29.55 39.11
N LEU A 413 1.65 -30.08 37.90
CA LEU A 413 1.41 -29.33 36.67
C LEU A 413 -0.09 -29.23 36.38
N VAL A 414 -0.85 -30.26 36.72
CA VAL A 414 -2.32 -30.26 36.66
C VAL A 414 -2.91 -29.31 37.71
N ALA A 415 -2.38 -29.31 38.94
CA ALA A 415 -2.83 -28.38 39.97
C ALA A 415 -2.57 -26.91 39.59
N ALA A 416 -1.41 -26.60 39.00
CA ALA A 416 -1.08 -25.25 38.54
C ALA A 416 -2.00 -24.77 37.40
N THR A 417 -2.34 -25.65 36.46
CA THR A 417 -3.27 -25.30 35.36
C THR A 417 -4.69 -25.05 35.85
N ILE A 418 -5.17 -25.84 36.83
CA ILE A 418 -6.47 -25.60 37.46
C ILE A 418 -6.50 -24.26 38.20
N LEU A 419 -5.41 -23.90 38.90
CA LEU A 419 -5.32 -22.66 39.66
C LEU A 419 -5.30 -21.42 38.73
N VAL A 420 -4.59 -21.49 37.61
CA VAL A 420 -4.60 -20.44 36.58
C VAL A 420 -6.00 -20.29 35.97
N ALA A 421 -6.68 -21.39 35.67
CA ALA A 421 -8.05 -21.34 35.15
C ALA A 421 -9.03 -20.68 36.14
N PHE A 422 -8.90 -20.98 37.44
CA PHE A 422 -9.72 -20.35 38.49
C PHE A 422 -9.40 -18.86 38.67
N ALA A 423 -8.13 -18.47 38.60
CA ALA A 423 -7.72 -17.07 38.68
C ALA A 423 -8.28 -16.26 37.49
N SER A 424 -8.23 -16.82 36.28
CA SER A 424 -8.79 -16.20 35.07
C SER A 424 -10.31 -16.06 35.15
N ALA A 425 -11.02 -17.09 35.63
CA ALA A 425 -12.46 -17.03 35.84
C ALA A 425 -12.85 -16.01 36.92
N GLY A 426 -12.07 -15.91 37.99
CA GLY A 426 -12.25 -14.90 39.04
C GLY A 426 -12.06 -13.47 38.54
N LEU A 427 -11.07 -13.24 37.65
CA LEU A 427 -10.82 -11.94 37.04
C LEU A 427 -11.93 -11.53 36.07
N TYR A 428 -12.47 -12.49 35.31
CA TYR A 428 -13.61 -12.27 34.42
C TYR A 428 -14.86 -11.87 35.20
N PHE A 429 -15.19 -12.60 36.28
CA PHE A 429 -16.34 -12.26 37.12
C PHE A 429 -16.16 -10.96 37.92
N TRP A 430 -14.93 -10.61 38.30
CA TRP A 430 -14.64 -9.36 38.99
C TRP A 430 -14.78 -8.15 38.06
N ALA A 431 -14.29 -8.25 36.83
CA ALA A 431 -14.44 -7.22 35.80
C ALA A 431 -15.91 -6.98 35.44
N ASP A 432 -16.69 -8.05 35.30
CA ASP A 432 -18.11 -7.97 34.91
C ASP A 432 -19.00 -7.37 36.03
N LYS A 433 -18.71 -7.66 37.31
CA LYS A 433 -19.53 -7.20 38.44
C LYS A 433 -19.12 -5.87 39.09
N TYR A 434 -17.87 -5.43 38.95
CA TYR A 434 -17.36 -4.29 39.72
C TYR A 434 -16.75 -3.14 38.89
N ALA A 435 -16.59 -3.30 37.56
CA ALA A 435 -16.05 -2.23 36.71
C ALA A 435 -17.12 -1.30 36.07
N SER A 436 -18.40 -1.49 36.41
CA SER A 436 -19.53 -0.73 35.83
C SER A 436 -20.07 0.36 36.76
N SER A 437 -19.22 1.04 37.52
CA SER A 437 -19.60 2.22 38.29
C SER A 437 -18.44 3.22 38.36
N ASP A 438 -18.28 4.00 37.29
CA ASP A 438 -18.01 5.46 37.32
C ASP A 438 -17.51 5.93 35.94
N ALA A 439 -18.46 6.19 35.04
CA ALA A 439 -18.30 7.15 33.95
C ALA A 439 -19.70 7.49 33.43
N SER A 440 -20.30 8.52 34.01
CA SER A 440 -21.53 9.11 33.48
C SER A 440 -21.25 9.65 32.07
N VAL A 441 -21.71 8.91 31.07
CA VAL A 441 -21.77 9.27 29.65
C VAL A 441 -22.54 10.59 29.52
N SER A 442 -21.86 11.64 29.04
CA SER A 442 -22.51 12.90 28.70
C SER A 442 -22.69 12.94 27.18
N VAL A 443 -23.93 12.76 26.76
CA VAL A 443 -24.41 12.81 25.36
C VAL A 443 -24.07 14.16 24.74
N ALA A 444 -23.40 14.15 23.58
CA ALA A 444 -23.08 15.35 22.83
C ALA A 444 -24.27 15.79 21.97
N ASN A 445 -25.03 16.80 22.41
CA ASN A 445 -26.16 17.31 21.65
C ASN A 445 -25.67 18.20 20.49
N ALA A 446 -26.07 17.86 19.25
CA ALA A 446 -25.90 18.74 18.11
C ALA A 446 -26.81 19.98 18.28
N ILE A 447 -26.24 21.18 18.08
CA ILE A 447 -27.02 22.41 18.07
C ILE A 447 -27.33 22.74 16.62
N ASP A 448 -28.62 22.83 16.30
CA ASP A 448 -29.07 23.21 14.96
C ASP A 448 -28.62 24.65 14.62
N LEU A 449 -27.89 24.78 13.52
CA LEU A 449 -27.31 26.03 13.02
C LEU A 449 -28.21 26.72 11.99
N GLU A 450 -29.29 26.07 11.52
CA GLU A 450 -30.18 26.52 10.44
C GLU A 450 -30.73 27.95 10.65
N ALA A 451 -30.89 28.39 11.90
CA ALA A 451 -31.43 29.71 12.24
C ALA A 451 -30.38 30.81 12.52
N THR A 452 -29.09 30.57 12.25
CA THR A 452 -28.00 31.46 12.71
C THR A 452 -27.07 31.91 11.58
N GLU A 453 -26.59 33.16 11.65
CA GLU A 453 -25.58 33.73 10.73
C GLU A 453 -24.22 32.98 10.75
N LEU A 454 -24.06 32.03 11.67
CA LEU A 454 -22.87 31.19 11.83
C LEU A 454 -22.76 30.09 10.76
N LYS A 455 -23.88 29.69 10.12
CA LYS A 455 -23.90 28.67 9.05
C LYS A 455 -23.11 29.10 7.80
N THR A 456 -22.84 30.39 7.64
CA THR A 456 -22.09 30.95 6.52
C THR A 456 -20.63 30.46 6.48
N HIS A 457 -20.03 30.21 7.65
CA HIS A 457 -18.63 29.78 7.75
C HIS A 457 -18.44 28.52 8.60
N LEU A 458 -19.51 27.98 9.21
CA LEU A 458 -19.50 26.72 9.97
C LEU A 458 -20.47 25.71 9.34
N SER A 459 -20.03 24.47 9.18
CA SER A 459 -20.87 23.38 8.67
C SER A 459 -21.60 22.65 9.79
N THR A 460 -20.98 22.48 10.95
CA THR A 460 -21.54 21.75 12.09
C THR A 460 -21.09 22.37 13.41
N LEU A 461 -21.92 22.27 14.46
CA LEU A 461 -21.60 22.66 15.83
C LEU A 461 -22.07 21.56 16.79
N ARG A 462 -21.11 20.91 17.44
CA ARG A 462 -21.32 19.81 18.39
C ARG A 462 -20.83 20.21 19.76
N VAL A 463 -21.51 19.74 20.81
CA VAL A 463 -21.16 20.07 22.19
C VAL A 463 -20.66 18.84 22.89
N SER A 464 -19.48 18.89 23.51
CA SER A 464 -19.01 17.84 24.42
C SER A 464 -18.54 18.49 25.72
N HIS A 465 -19.15 18.08 26.83
CA HIS A 465 -18.98 18.69 28.15
C HIS A 465 -19.14 20.24 28.12
N GLU A 466 -18.09 20.99 28.43
CA GLU A 466 -18.09 22.47 28.44
C GLU A 466 -17.51 23.10 27.15
N THR A 467 -17.22 22.28 26.12
CA THR A 467 -16.54 22.71 24.89
C THR A 467 -17.43 22.49 23.67
N ALA A 468 -17.60 23.53 22.87
CA ALA A 468 -18.21 23.42 21.55
C ALA A 468 -17.14 23.17 20.49
N TYR A 469 -17.38 22.19 19.63
CA TYR A 469 -16.56 21.88 18.46
C TYR A 469 -17.34 22.25 17.23
N ALA A 470 -16.74 23.07 16.35
CA ALA A 470 -17.38 23.45 15.11
C ALA A 470 -16.45 23.21 13.92
N VAL A 471 -17.00 22.73 12.82
CA VAL A 471 -16.23 22.50 11.58
C VAL A 471 -16.40 23.70 10.67
N THR A 472 -15.30 24.28 10.20
CA THR A 472 -15.30 25.43 9.31
C THR A 472 -15.53 25.02 7.85
N GLN A 473 -16.22 25.89 7.10
CA GLN A 473 -16.39 25.76 5.65
C GLN A 473 -15.21 26.40 4.91
N PRO A 474 -15.00 26.10 3.61
CA PRO A 474 -13.95 26.73 2.80
C PRO A 474 -14.03 28.27 2.77
N SER A 475 -15.21 28.84 3.02
CA SER A 475 -15.42 30.28 3.16
C SER A 475 -14.67 30.90 4.35
N TRP A 476 -14.29 30.12 5.37
CA TRP A 476 -13.45 30.55 6.50
C TRP A 476 -12.02 30.85 6.06
N ASP A 477 -11.46 30.06 5.15
CA ASP A 477 -10.07 30.19 4.68
C ASP A 477 -9.89 31.43 3.77
N ALA A 478 -11.00 31.94 3.21
CA ALA A 478 -11.04 33.16 2.42
C ALA A 478 -11.13 34.46 3.25
N LEU A 479 -11.35 34.36 4.58
CA LEU A 479 -11.46 35.52 5.47
C LEU A 479 -10.07 36.08 5.85
N SER A 480 -9.99 37.40 6.02
CA SER A 480 -8.79 38.03 6.56
C SER A 480 -8.59 37.67 8.05
N GLU A 481 -7.38 37.82 8.58
CA GLU A 481 -7.09 37.46 9.98
C GLU A 481 -7.95 38.23 10.99
N ASN A 482 -8.25 39.49 10.69
CA ASN A 482 -9.11 40.31 11.54
C ASN A 482 -10.55 39.79 11.50
N ASP A 483 -11.05 39.42 10.32
CA ASP A 483 -12.39 38.88 10.14
C ASP A 483 -12.55 37.49 10.77
N GLN A 484 -11.52 36.65 10.72
CA GLN A 484 -11.48 35.36 11.41
C GLN A 484 -11.54 35.52 12.93
N LYS A 485 -10.79 36.49 13.50
CA LYS A 485 -10.86 36.78 14.95
C LYS A 485 -12.21 37.35 15.35
N GLU A 486 -12.81 38.22 14.54
CA GLU A 486 -14.16 38.73 14.81
C GLU A 486 -15.23 37.64 14.73
N PHE A 487 -15.15 36.77 13.72
CA PHE A 487 -16.05 35.64 13.60
C PHE A 487 -15.89 34.65 14.76
N LEU A 488 -14.66 34.33 15.18
CA LEU A 488 -14.40 33.50 16.36
C LEU A 488 -15.01 34.08 17.64
N LYS A 489 -14.96 35.40 17.83
CA LYS A 489 -15.64 36.08 18.95
C LYS A 489 -17.16 35.93 18.88
N LYS A 490 -17.76 36.04 17.69
CA LYS A 490 -19.20 35.83 17.49
C LYS A 490 -19.61 34.40 17.81
N VAL A 491 -18.83 33.41 17.36
CA VAL A 491 -19.07 31.99 17.67
C VAL A 491 -18.93 31.74 19.17
N PHE A 492 -17.91 32.30 19.81
CA PHE A 492 -17.72 32.18 21.26
C PHE A 492 -18.86 32.81 22.06
N ALA A 493 -19.34 33.99 21.67
CA ALA A 493 -20.49 34.63 22.31
C ALA A 493 -21.76 33.78 22.18
N PHE A 494 -22.03 33.22 21.01
CA PHE A 494 -23.15 32.29 20.80
C PHE A 494 -23.04 31.05 21.69
N VAL A 495 -21.85 30.46 21.75
CA VAL A 495 -21.59 29.26 22.57
C VAL A 495 -21.71 29.56 24.08
N GLN A 496 -21.33 30.77 24.52
CA GLN A 496 -21.57 31.22 25.89
C GLN A 496 -23.05 31.35 26.26
N THR A 497 -23.92 31.81 25.33
CA THR A 497 -25.37 31.84 25.58
C THR A 497 -25.97 30.45 25.81
N LYS A 498 -25.27 29.39 25.40
CA LYS A 498 -25.63 27.98 25.60
C LYS A 498 -24.99 27.35 26.84
N GLY A 499 -24.29 28.15 27.67
CA GLY A 499 -23.68 27.71 28.92
C GLY A 499 -22.30 27.04 28.79
N LEU A 500 -21.65 27.15 27.62
CA LEU A 500 -20.37 26.50 27.32
C LEU A 500 -19.21 27.48 27.49
N LYS A 501 -18.03 26.97 27.89
CA LYS A 501 -16.88 27.79 28.29
C LYS A 501 -15.77 27.87 27.24
N LYS A 502 -15.77 26.97 26.25
CA LYS A 502 -14.71 26.85 25.24
C LYS A 502 -15.28 26.58 23.85
N VAL A 503 -14.58 27.04 22.83
CA VAL A 503 -14.85 26.77 21.41
C VAL A 503 -13.57 26.29 20.73
N ASN A 504 -13.67 25.22 19.96
CA ASN A 504 -12.61 24.74 19.09
C ASN A 504 -13.15 24.64 17.65
N LEU A 505 -12.55 25.40 16.74
CA LEU A 505 -12.86 25.37 15.32
C LEU A 505 -11.88 24.44 14.62
N LEU A 506 -12.43 23.47 13.90
CA LEU A 506 -11.70 22.47 13.13
C LEU A 506 -11.91 22.76 11.64
N ASN A 507 -10.88 22.62 10.82
CA ASN A 507 -11.10 22.64 9.37
C ASN A 507 -11.70 21.32 8.87
N TYR A 508 -12.04 21.27 7.58
CA TYR A 508 -12.54 20.07 6.90
C TYR A 508 -11.56 18.88 6.92
N LYS A 509 -10.30 19.09 7.32
CA LYS A 509 -9.27 18.05 7.55
C LYS A 509 -9.15 17.63 9.03
N GLY A 510 -10.05 18.10 9.90
CA GLY A 510 -10.05 17.80 11.33
C GLY A 510 -8.94 18.49 12.14
N LYS A 511 -8.17 19.41 11.55
CA LYS A 511 -7.14 20.18 12.27
C LYS A 511 -7.75 21.39 12.95
N THR A 512 -7.37 21.66 14.20
CA THR A 512 -7.74 22.90 14.90
C THR A 512 -7.17 24.10 14.17
N VAL A 513 -8.06 24.98 13.71
CA VAL A 513 -7.75 26.25 13.05
C VAL A 513 -8.01 27.45 13.93
N ALA A 514 -8.85 27.31 14.96
CA ALA A 514 -9.02 28.36 15.96
C ALA A 514 -9.50 27.81 17.31
N PHE A 515 -9.18 28.51 18.37
CA PHE A 515 -9.62 28.18 19.73
C PHE A 515 -10.02 29.45 20.49
N ALA A 516 -11.11 29.38 21.25
CA ALA A 516 -11.56 30.45 22.12
C ALA A 516 -12.00 29.95 23.50
N SER A 517 -11.61 30.67 24.56
CA SER A 517 -12.07 30.54 25.94
C SER A 517 -12.18 31.94 26.57
N GLN A 518 -12.67 32.04 27.82
CA GLN A 518 -12.84 33.33 28.51
C GLN A 518 -11.57 34.21 28.52
N ASP A 519 -10.38 33.58 28.58
CA ASP A 519 -9.10 34.28 28.72
C ASP A 519 -8.22 34.20 27.46
N ARG A 520 -8.63 33.47 26.41
CA ARG A 520 -7.74 33.10 25.30
C ARG A 520 -8.48 33.03 23.97
N PHE A 521 -7.96 33.72 22.95
CA PHE A 521 -8.41 33.62 21.56
C PHE A 521 -7.19 33.40 20.66
N GLU A 522 -7.14 32.26 19.99
CA GLU A 522 -6.02 31.87 19.15
C GLU A 522 -6.47 31.37 17.79
N LEU A 523 -5.72 31.76 16.76
CA LEU A 523 -5.84 31.24 15.42
C LEU A 523 -4.61 30.38 15.13
N PHE A 524 -4.84 29.19 14.58
CA PHE A 524 -3.80 28.25 14.20
C PHE A 524 -3.76 28.17 12.68
N ARG A 525 -2.68 28.63 12.07
CA ARG A 525 -2.49 28.49 10.63
C ARG A 525 -1.79 27.19 10.30
N PRO A 526 -2.18 26.50 9.22
CA PRO A 526 -1.29 25.55 8.57
C PRO A 526 -0.12 26.35 7.99
N ASN A 527 1.10 26.02 8.42
CA ASN A 527 2.31 26.44 7.70
C ASN A 527 2.41 25.69 6.37
#